data_AF-A0A524F0W6-F1
#
_entry.id   AF-A0A524F0W6-F1
#
_cell.length_a   1.000
_cell.length_b   1.000
_cell.length_c   1.000
_cell.angle_alpha   90.00
_cell.angle_beta   90.00
_cell.angle_gamma   90.00
#
_symmetry.space_group_name_H-M   'P 1'
#
loop_
_entity.id
_entity.type
_entity.pdbx_description
1 polymer ?
#
loop_
_entity_poly.entity_id
_entity_poly.type
_entity_poly.pdbx_seq_one_letter_code
_entity_poly.pdbx_strand_id
1 'polypeptide(L)'
;MGAISVMKVYQLIPKTNCKECGRSSCMAFAADLAKGKAKIEECPYLLEAKFSQQRKDLEEYLAPVLGDHETHIEIDGEKCDGCGVCILACPIEARYSEDVMSGKCPKYPLEEHLIFQIYDGKAKLVKLDNCRRLENDAEARNCSICESYCPQEAIKII
;
A
#
# COMPACT_ATOMS: atom_id res chain seq x y z
N MET A 1 2.79 11.04 -8.15
CA MET A 1 3.13 9.61 -8.18
C MET A 1 2.07 8.90 -9.01
N GLY A 2 2.50 8.09 -9.99
CA GLY A 2 1.66 7.68 -11.13
C GLY A 2 0.70 6.55 -10.80
N ALA A 3 -0.60 6.80 -10.92
CA ALA A 3 -1.61 5.76 -10.88
C ALA A 3 -1.33 4.72 -12.00
N ILE A 4 -1.35 3.43 -11.66
CA ILE A 4 -1.25 2.37 -12.66
C ILE A 4 -2.45 2.46 -13.59
N SER A 5 -2.17 2.64 -14.88
CA SER A 5 -3.22 2.78 -15.88
C SER A 5 -3.73 1.40 -16.25
N VAL A 6 -5.01 1.14 -15.98
CA VAL A 6 -5.70 -0.09 -16.41
C VAL A 6 -5.56 -0.31 -17.92
N MET A 7 -5.57 0.78 -18.71
CA MET A 7 -5.36 0.70 -20.15
C MET A 7 -3.95 0.21 -20.49
N LYS A 8 -2.93 0.64 -19.75
CA LYS A 8 -1.55 0.20 -19.98
C LYS A 8 -1.38 -1.27 -19.60
N VAL A 9 -1.95 -1.71 -18.49
CA VAL A 9 -2.00 -3.12 -18.10
C VAL A 9 -2.69 -3.95 -19.18
N TYR A 10 -3.84 -3.50 -19.68
CA TYR A 10 -4.56 -4.18 -20.76
C TYR A 10 -3.74 -4.28 -22.05
N GLN A 11 -2.88 -3.30 -22.35
CA GLN A 11 -2.01 -3.33 -23.51
C GLN A 11 -0.92 -4.41 -23.41
N LEU A 12 -0.50 -4.76 -22.19
CA LEU A 12 0.57 -5.70 -21.88
C LEU A 12 0.10 -7.15 -21.65
N ILE A 13 -1.21 -7.43 -21.79
CA ILE A 13 -1.76 -8.79 -21.67
C ILE A 13 -2.19 -9.37 -23.05
N PRO A 14 -2.43 -10.70 -23.17
CA PRO A 14 -2.74 -11.37 -24.44
C PRO A 14 -4.05 -10.96 -25.15
N LYS A 15 -4.98 -10.29 -24.47
CA LYS A 15 -6.28 -9.81 -25.02
C LYS A 15 -7.15 -10.87 -25.70
N THR A 16 -7.00 -12.14 -25.34
CA THR A 16 -7.74 -13.26 -25.95
C THR A 16 -9.22 -13.31 -25.54
N ASN A 17 -9.60 -12.66 -24.43
CA ASN A 17 -10.94 -12.71 -23.83
C ASN A 17 -11.49 -14.14 -23.64
N CYS A 18 -10.59 -15.10 -23.39
CA CYS A 18 -10.88 -16.53 -23.26
C CYS A 18 -11.70 -16.90 -22.01
N LYS A 19 -11.65 -16.08 -20.95
CA LYS A 19 -12.27 -16.31 -19.63
C LYS A 19 -11.72 -17.51 -18.83
N GLU A 20 -10.61 -18.11 -19.27
CA GLU A 20 -9.99 -19.25 -18.58
C GLU A 20 -9.41 -18.91 -17.21
N CYS A 21 -9.09 -17.64 -16.96
CA CYS A 21 -8.70 -17.14 -15.64
C CYS A 21 -9.88 -16.83 -14.71
N GLY A 22 -11.12 -17.16 -15.09
CA GLY A 22 -12.33 -16.93 -14.29
C GLY A 22 -12.89 -15.49 -14.32
N ARG A 23 -12.24 -14.56 -15.02
CA ARG A 23 -12.73 -13.17 -15.19
C ARG A 23 -13.63 -13.04 -16.42
N SER A 24 -14.56 -12.09 -16.37
CA SER A 24 -15.54 -11.84 -17.44
C SER A 24 -14.92 -11.38 -18.77
N SER A 25 -13.74 -10.76 -18.72
CA SER A 25 -12.98 -10.29 -19.89
C SER A 25 -11.50 -10.06 -19.52
N CYS A 26 -10.63 -9.92 -20.52
CA CYS A 26 -9.25 -9.47 -20.30
C CYS A 26 -9.20 -8.06 -19.71
N MET A 27 -10.20 -7.21 -19.99
CA MET A 27 -10.33 -5.89 -19.39
C MET A 27 -10.57 -5.97 -17.88
N ALA A 28 -11.44 -6.89 -17.44
CA ALA A 28 -11.69 -7.15 -16.03
C ALA A 28 -10.43 -7.67 -15.32
N PHE A 29 -9.71 -8.60 -15.95
CA PHE A 29 -8.43 -9.08 -15.43
C PHE A 29 -7.38 -7.96 -15.32
N ALA A 30 -7.27 -7.07 -16.32
CA ALA A 30 -6.38 -5.91 -16.25
C ALA A 30 -6.74 -4.94 -15.13
N ALA A 31 -8.02 -4.74 -14.85
CA ALA A 31 -8.48 -3.90 -13.75
C ALA A 31 -8.16 -4.52 -12.38
N ASP A 32 -8.32 -5.83 -12.23
CA ASP A 32 -7.99 -6.54 -11.00
C ASP A 32 -6.47 -6.57 -10.75
N LEU A 33 -5.67 -6.78 -11.80
CA LEU A 33 -4.20 -6.68 -11.73
C LEU A 33 -3.75 -5.29 -11.30
N ALA A 34 -4.28 -4.23 -11.93
CA ALA A 34 -3.95 -2.85 -11.57
C ALA A 34 -4.32 -2.50 -10.12
N LYS A 35 -5.29 -3.22 -9.54
CA LYS A 35 -5.74 -3.07 -8.14
C LYS A 35 -5.05 -4.01 -7.17
N GLY A 36 -4.18 -4.91 -7.63
CA GLY A 36 -3.53 -5.91 -6.79
C GLY A 36 -4.45 -7.04 -6.30
N LYS A 37 -5.63 -7.21 -6.92
CA LYS A 37 -6.63 -8.24 -6.61
C LYS A 37 -6.43 -9.54 -7.39
N ALA A 38 -5.55 -9.52 -8.39
CA ALA A 38 -5.18 -10.66 -9.20
C ALA A 38 -3.65 -10.77 -9.28
N LYS A 39 -3.14 -11.99 -9.47
CA LYS A 39 -1.74 -12.25 -9.77
C LYS A 39 -1.55 -12.51 -11.27
N ILE A 40 -0.33 -12.27 -11.77
CA ILE A 40 0.01 -12.44 -13.18
C ILE A 40 -0.14 -13.91 -13.60
N GLU A 41 0.17 -14.84 -12.69
CA GLU A 41 0.13 -16.28 -12.90
C GLU A 41 -1.29 -16.82 -13.09
N GLU A 42 -2.32 -16.05 -12.74
CA GLU A 42 -3.71 -16.47 -12.89
C GLU A 42 -4.18 -16.46 -14.35
N CYS A 43 -3.45 -15.81 -15.27
CA CYS A 43 -3.73 -15.90 -16.70
C CYS A 43 -2.89 -17.04 -17.33
N PRO A 44 -3.51 -18.14 -17.78
CA PRO A 44 -2.78 -19.28 -18.34
C PRO A 44 -1.98 -18.90 -19.59
N TYR A 45 -2.51 -17.98 -20.39
CA TYR A 45 -1.85 -17.48 -21.60
C TYR A 45 -0.57 -16.69 -21.27
N LEU A 46 -0.52 -15.92 -20.18
CA LEU A 46 0.69 -15.18 -19.80
C LEU A 46 1.87 -16.09 -19.41
N LEU A 47 1.59 -17.36 -19.09
CA LEU A 47 2.61 -18.36 -18.77
C LEU A 47 3.18 -19.04 -20.03
N GLU A 48 2.57 -18.85 -21.20
CA GLU A 48 3.07 -19.42 -22.44
C GLU A 48 4.34 -18.70 -22.93
N ALA A 49 5.28 -19.47 -23.49
CA ALA A 49 6.54 -18.93 -24.00
C ALA A 49 6.36 -17.80 -25.04
N LYS A 50 5.27 -17.86 -25.82
CA LYS A 50 4.92 -16.85 -26.84
C LYS A 50 4.64 -15.46 -26.25
N PHE A 51 4.28 -15.38 -24.96
CA PHE A 51 3.98 -14.14 -24.25
C PHE A 51 5.00 -13.81 -23.16
N SER A 52 6.14 -14.51 -23.14
CA SER A 52 7.22 -14.31 -22.16
C SER A 52 7.70 -12.86 -22.08
N GLN A 53 7.85 -12.17 -23.21
CA GLN A 53 8.25 -10.76 -23.23
C GLN A 53 7.16 -9.84 -22.66
N GLN A 54 5.90 -10.04 -23.05
CA GLN A 54 4.76 -9.29 -22.51
C GLN A 54 4.61 -9.47 -21.01
N ARG A 55 4.82 -10.69 -20.51
CA ARG A 55 4.84 -11.00 -19.10
C ARG A 55 5.92 -10.22 -18.36
N LYS A 56 7.15 -10.19 -18.89
CA LYS A 56 8.25 -9.41 -18.27
C LYS A 56 7.95 -7.92 -18.23
N ASP A 57 7.47 -7.35 -19.33
CA ASP A 57 7.11 -5.93 -19.41
C ASP A 57 5.97 -5.59 -18.43
N LEU A 58 5.02 -6.52 -18.24
CA LEU A 58 3.95 -6.42 -17.27
C LEU A 58 4.45 -6.51 -15.82
N GLU A 59 5.35 -7.45 -15.52
CA GLU A 59 5.99 -7.60 -14.21
C GLU A 59 6.76 -6.33 -13.83
N GLU A 60 7.55 -5.76 -14.74
CA GLU A 60 8.29 -4.52 -14.51
C GLU A 60 7.33 -3.33 -14.28
N TYR A 61 6.26 -3.23 -15.07
CA TYR A 61 5.28 -2.16 -14.92
C TYR A 61 4.48 -2.25 -13.61
N LEU A 62 4.20 -3.47 -13.14
CA LEU A 62 3.44 -3.74 -11.92
C LEU A 62 4.32 -3.89 -10.67
N ALA A 63 5.65 -3.93 -10.81
CA ALA A 63 6.59 -4.11 -9.70
C ALA A 63 6.33 -3.16 -8.50
N PRO A 64 5.98 -1.87 -8.70
CA PRO A 64 5.66 -0.98 -7.57
C PRO A 64 4.38 -1.34 -6.78
N VAL A 65 3.52 -2.21 -7.32
CA VAL A 65 2.18 -2.50 -6.78
C VAL A 65 2.01 -3.97 -6.38
N LEU A 66 2.69 -4.90 -7.05
CA LEU A 66 2.55 -6.34 -6.86
C LEU A 66 3.69 -7.02 -6.09
N GLY A 67 4.76 -6.31 -5.73
CA GLY A 67 5.85 -6.92 -4.95
C GLY A 67 5.38 -7.38 -3.56
N ASP A 68 5.87 -8.53 -3.12
CA ASP A 68 5.86 -8.90 -1.70
C ASP A 68 6.74 -7.88 -0.97
N HIS A 69 6.11 -6.98 -0.24
CA HIS A 69 6.81 -5.98 0.55
C HIS A 69 6.41 -6.15 2.01
N GLU A 70 7.32 -6.67 2.82
CA GLU A 70 7.36 -6.28 4.23
C GLU A 70 7.43 -4.75 4.24
N THR A 71 6.35 -4.08 4.65
CA THR A 71 6.40 -2.63 4.87
C THR A 71 7.26 -2.41 6.09
N HIS A 72 8.40 -1.74 5.94
CA HIS A 72 9.26 -1.35 7.05
C HIS A 72 9.18 0.16 7.26
N ILE A 73 8.94 0.58 8.50
CA ILE A 73 8.90 2.01 8.88
C ILE A 73 9.96 2.22 9.94
N GLU A 74 10.93 3.09 9.66
CA GLU A 74 11.95 3.50 10.62
C GLU A 74 11.64 4.89 11.17
N ILE A 75 11.82 5.04 12.47
CA ILE A 75 11.67 6.31 13.18
C ILE A 75 13.02 6.66 13.81
N ASP A 76 13.62 7.75 13.33
CA ASP A 76 14.81 8.36 13.91
C ASP A 76 14.45 9.04 15.24
N GLY A 77 14.87 8.42 16.34
CA GLY A 77 14.63 8.91 17.69
C GLY A 77 15.38 10.20 18.03
N GLU A 78 16.45 10.56 17.32
CA GLU A 78 17.17 11.81 17.56
C GLU A 78 16.41 12.99 16.95
N LYS A 79 15.84 12.80 15.75
CA LYS A 79 15.06 13.84 15.05
C LYS A 79 13.62 13.97 15.54
N CYS A 80 13.00 12.88 15.98
CA CYS A 80 11.60 12.91 16.39
C CYS A 80 11.41 13.79 17.64
N ASP A 81 10.50 14.75 17.60
CA ASP A 81 10.18 15.64 18.72
C ASP A 81 8.85 15.28 19.42
N GLY A 82 8.19 14.22 18.96
CA GLY A 82 6.92 13.77 19.54
C GLY A 82 5.70 14.61 19.16
N CYS A 83 5.77 15.44 18.11
CA CYS A 83 4.67 16.31 17.68
C CYS A 83 3.34 15.59 17.34
N GLY A 84 3.36 14.28 17.10
CA GLY A 84 2.14 13.48 16.85
C GLY A 84 1.51 13.68 15.47
N VAL A 85 2.14 14.43 14.56
CA VAL A 85 1.59 14.65 13.19
C VAL A 85 1.41 13.34 12.43
N CYS A 86 2.30 12.36 12.63
CA CYS A 86 2.17 11.02 12.03
C CYS A 86 0.94 10.26 12.51
N ILE A 87 0.46 10.52 13.73
CA ILE A 87 -0.78 9.96 14.27
C ILE A 87 -1.97 10.71 13.66
N LEU A 88 -1.97 12.05 13.75
CA LEU A 88 -3.09 12.88 13.30
C LEU A 88 -3.36 12.79 11.80
N ALA A 89 -2.32 12.68 10.98
CA ALA A 89 -2.46 12.57 9.54
C ALA A 89 -2.81 11.15 9.08
N CYS A 90 -2.61 10.14 9.93
CA CYS A 90 -2.82 8.75 9.54
C CYS A 90 -4.33 8.46 9.39
N PRO A 91 -4.79 7.96 8.22
CA PRO A 91 -6.20 7.67 8.00
C PRO A 91 -6.71 6.47 8.80
N ILE A 92 -5.82 5.54 9.21
CA ILE A 92 -6.19 4.42 10.08
C ILE A 92 -6.43 4.93 11.50
N GLU A 93 -5.51 5.73 12.04
CA GLU A 93 -5.67 6.37 13.34
C GLU A 93 -6.96 7.21 13.41
N ALA A 94 -7.18 8.06 12.40
CA ALA A 94 -8.38 8.89 12.32
C ALA A 94 -9.67 8.06 12.18
N ARG A 95 -9.61 6.89 11.54
CA ARG A 95 -10.78 6.00 11.41
C ARG A 95 -11.17 5.35 12.73
N TYR A 96 -10.18 5.02 13.55
CA TYR A 96 -10.37 4.16 14.72
C TYR A 96 -10.20 4.88 16.06
N SER A 97 -9.87 6.18 16.10
CA SER A 97 -9.77 6.91 17.37
C SER A 97 -10.49 8.26 17.34
N GLU A 98 -11.43 8.43 18.27
CA GLU A 98 -12.15 9.69 18.48
C GLU A 98 -11.21 10.82 18.93
N ASP A 99 -10.18 10.49 19.73
CA ASP A 99 -9.17 11.45 20.16
C ASP A 99 -8.46 12.04 18.92
N VAL A 100 -8.04 11.18 17.98
CA VAL A 100 -7.38 11.59 16.73
C VAL A 100 -8.29 12.45 15.87
N MET A 101 -9.56 12.05 15.71
CA MET A 101 -10.54 12.86 14.99
C MET A 101 -10.76 14.24 15.61
N SER A 102 -10.60 14.37 16.93
CA SER A 102 -10.68 15.64 17.64
C SER A 102 -9.35 16.44 17.67
N GLY A 103 -8.34 15.99 16.93
CA GLY A 103 -7.02 16.63 16.86
C GLY A 103 -6.12 16.34 18.07
N LYS A 104 -6.39 15.28 18.82
CA LYS A 104 -5.64 14.89 20.02
C LYS A 104 -4.86 13.60 19.78
N CYS A 105 -3.77 13.42 20.51
CA CYS A 105 -3.09 12.14 20.58
C CYS A 105 -3.98 11.14 21.36
N PRO A 106 -4.10 9.88 20.90
CA PRO A 106 -4.78 8.81 21.63
C PRO A 106 -4.23 8.68 23.05
N LYS A 107 -5.16 8.49 23.99
CA LYS A 107 -4.81 8.18 25.38
C LYS A 107 -4.39 6.72 25.53
N TYR A 108 -3.57 6.46 26.54
CA TYR A 108 -3.30 5.10 26.99
C TYR A 108 -4.46 4.59 27.89
N PRO A 109 -4.87 3.32 27.79
CA PRO A 109 -4.36 2.28 26.89
C PRO A 109 -4.80 2.50 25.44
N LEU A 110 -3.92 2.12 24.52
CA LEU A 110 -4.15 2.23 23.08
C LEU A 110 -5.32 1.38 22.62
N GLU A 111 -6.14 1.95 21.74
CA GLU A 111 -7.18 1.21 21.02
C GLU A 111 -6.56 0.15 20.11
N GLU A 112 -7.33 -0.90 19.81
CA GLU A 112 -6.80 -2.09 19.14
C GLU A 112 -6.23 -1.81 17.74
N HIS A 113 -6.69 -0.76 17.05
CA HIS A 113 -6.40 -0.53 15.65
C HIS A 113 -5.30 0.53 15.40
N LEU A 114 -4.74 1.11 16.47
CA LEU A 114 -3.78 2.21 16.36
C LEU A 114 -2.36 1.69 16.08
N ILE A 115 -1.73 2.30 15.09
CA ILE A 115 -0.40 2.01 14.55
C ILE A 115 0.68 2.75 15.33
N PHE A 116 0.45 4.01 15.70
CA PHE A 116 1.42 4.90 16.32
C PHE A 116 1.00 5.33 17.73
N GLN A 117 1.98 5.56 18.59
CA GLN A 117 1.79 6.18 19.90
C GLN A 117 2.95 7.12 20.20
N ILE A 118 2.67 8.26 20.84
CA ILE A 118 3.71 9.05 21.48
C ILE A 118 4.02 8.45 22.84
N TYR A 119 5.26 8.01 23.03
CA TYR A 119 5.77 7.51 24.29
C TYR A 119 7.13 8.15 24.56
N ASP A 120 7.29 8.73 25.75
CA ASP A 120 8.52 9.42 26.16
C ASP A 120 8.95 10.52 25.17
N GLY A 121 7.98 11.30 24.69
CA GLY A 121 8.21 12.37 23.73
C GLY A 121 8.63 11.90 22.32
N LYS A 122 8.52 10.60 22.00
CA LYS A 122 8.87 10.04 20.69
C LYS A 122 7.72 9.25 20.10
N ALA A 123 7.58 9.30 18.78
CA ALA A 123 6.67 8.41 18.08
C ALA A 123 7.21 6.97 18.10
N LYS A 124 6.33 6.02 18.39
CA LYS A 124 6.63 4.59 18.36
C LYS A 124 5.57 3.86 17.53
N LEU A 125 6.02 2.87 16.77
CA LEU A 125 5.13 1.91 16.11
C LEU A 125 4.70 0.86 17.12
N VAL A 126 3.38 0.65 17.21
CA VAL A 126 2.77 -0.30 18.14
C VAL A 126 2.12 -1.46 17.38
N LYS A 127 1.40 -1.16 16.29
CA LYS A 127 0.72 -2.19 15.47
C LYS A 127 0.84 -1.90 13.99
N LEU A 128 2.02 -2.17 13.44
CA LEU A 128 2.29 -1.95 12.01
C LEU A 128 1.38 -2.80 11.10
N ASP A 129 0.91 -3.95 11.58
CA ASP A 129 -0.02 -4.83 10.87
C ASP A 129 -1.33 -4.14 10.47
N ASN A 130 -1.72 -3.07 11.18
CA ASN A 130 -2.91 -2.28 10.87
C ASN A 130 -2.65 -1.19 9.80
N CYS A 131 -1.41 -1.06 9.33
CA CYS A 131 -1.07 -0.08 8.31
C CYS A 131 -1.83 -0.37 7.02
N ARG A 132 -2.50 0.66 6.48
CA ARG A 132 -3.23 0.53 5.21
C ARG A 132 -2.37 0.02 4.05
N ARG A 133 -1.04 0.19 4.10
CA ARG A 133 -0.12 -0.35 3.09
C ARG A 133 -0.15 -1.89 3.00
N LEU A 134 -0.55 -2.56 4.08
CA LEU A 134 -0.68 -4.01 4.15
C LEU A 134 -2.06 -4.49 3.70
N GLU A 135 -2.99 -3.59 3.38
CA GLU A 135 -4.27 -3.96 2.75
C GLU A 135 -4.05 -4.46 1.31
N ASN A 136 -4.94 -5.35 0.84
CA ASN A 136 -4.91 -5.91 -0.52
C ASN A 136 -5.40 -4.93 -1.62
N ASP A 137 -5.15 -3.64 -1.43
CA ASP A 137 -5.57 -2.56 -2.31
C ASP A 137 -4.35 -1.77 -2.82
N ALA A 138 -4.19 -1.71 -4.14
CA ALA A 138 -3.07 -1.01 -4.79
C ALA A 138 -2.94 0.48 -4.42
N GLU A 139 -4.04 1.18 -4.12
CA GLU A 139 -4.01 2.58 -3.70
C GLU A 139 -3.52 2.69 -2.25
N ALA A 140 -3.92 1.74 -1.40
CA ALA A 140 -3.47 1.68 -0.02
C ALA A 140 -1.97 1.35 0.11
N ARG A 141 -1.45 0.49 -0.79
CA ARG A 141 -0.01 0.12 -0.88
C ARG A 141 0.93 1.31 -1.13
N ASN A 142 0.44 2.37 -1.76
CA ASN A 142 1.24 3.56 -2.07
C ASN A 142 1.20 4.65 -0.98
N CYS A 143 0.63 4.37 0.20
CA CYS A 143 0.55 5.36 1.26
C CYS A 143 1.95 5.74 1.79
N SER A 144 2.22 7.05 1.87
CA SER A 144 3.47 7.61 2.42
C SER A 144 3.21 8.70 3.47
N ILE A 145 2.01 8.78 4.02
CA ILE A 145 1.54 9.93 4.81
C ILE A 145 2.45 10.23 6.01
N CYS A 146 2.82 9.22 6.79
CA CYS A 146 3.65 9.41 7.99
C CYS A 146 5.05 9.96 7.66
N GLU A 147 5.64 9.56 6.54
CA GLU A 147 6.91 10.09 6.04
C GLU A 147 6.72 11.50 5.45
N SER A 148 5.76 11.67 4.54
CA SER A 148 5.54 12.93 3.81
C SER A 148 5.09 14.09 4.70
N TYR A 149 4.38 13.80 5.79
CA TYR A 149 3.91 14.81 6.75
C TYR A 149 4.82 14.95 7.97
N CYS A 150 5.91 14.20 8.08
CA CYS A 150 6.83 14.34 9.21
C CYS A 150 7.61 15.65 9.10
N PRO A 151 7.35 16.66 9.96
CA PRO A 151 8.05 17.95 9.87
C PRO A 151 9.54 17.85 10.21
N GLN A 152 9.94 16.80 10.94
CA GLN A 152 11.32 16.56 11.35
C GLN A 152 12.09 15.63 10.41
N GLU A 153 11.44 15.14 9.34
CA GLU A 153 12.02 14.12 8.44
C GLU A 153 12.58 12.90 9.21
N ALA A 154 11.92 12.58 10.32
CA ALA A 154 12.32 11.52 11.25
C ALA A 154 11.76 10.15 10.87
N ILE A 155 10.79 10.08 9.94
CA ILE A 155 10.15 8.84 9.53
C ILE A 155 10.59 8.51 8.10
N LYS A 156 11.04 7.27 7.89
CA LYS A 156 11.33 6.73 6.56
C LYS A 156 10.60 5.43 6.32
N ILE A 157 10.08 5.27 5.12
CA ILE A 157 9.47 4.01 4.69
C ILE A 157 10.44 3.28 3.75
N ILE A 158 10.71 2.02 4.04
CA ILE A 158 11.70 1.17 3.36
C ILE A 158 10.98 -0.03 2.72
#